data_AF-G9EKC8-F1
#
_entry.id   AF-G9EKC8-F1
#
_cell.length_a   1.000
_cell.length_b   1.000
_cell.length_c   1.000
_cell.angle_alpha   90.00
_cell.angle_beta   90.00
_cell.angle_gamma   90.00
#
_symmetry.space_group_name_H-M   'P 1'
#
loop_
_entity.id
_entity.type
_entity.pdbx_description
1 polymer ?
#
loop_
_entity_poly.entity_id
_entity_poly.type
_entity_poly.pdbx_seq_one_letter_code
_entity_poly.pdbx_strand_id
1 'polypeptide(L)'
;MNEIGANLVNLNEQIMGNPQSPELLDQRDQLLKELSEYTELTVVEQDNGTVNVGICTGEMLVVGPNQRTLSVKFDPLNTLGTQVLLGSGAGQLNISSQLTTGKIGGLMDYENNVIAKTSQTIGLMAIGLSQTFNAQNQLGMDLNNQLGQNYFTDYNTPAQQLLRAISASSNTGTGVLSVNITDLSQVQLSDYQLVVNDAATNQVRLIRESDGTSMTLNWASNPPAPPAGQIVVDGMTITVDNIANLANEDSFTLIPTRGAARDFGMLISDPNLMALAAPVRTMASMSNSGSGQIALGTVFNTSGVSDQYSIDFISPTQFNVVDVTTGTTVSGPLPFTPNTDNVVQIPDATNPSYSIVLSGMPNTGDQFTAEYNQGGFGDNRNGLLLAGIQQSQLFDNGNETLFDCYSDLLSNVGSQTNQAQNRAAAFEVLYKQAVDFQESKSGVNLDEEGANLLRFEQAYAAAGKLMEVSNQMMHVLFEMMG
;
A
#
# COMPACT_ATOMS: atom_id res chain seq x y z
N MET A 1 23.11 16.66 5.79
CA MET A 1 23.17 16.33 7.24
C MET A 1 24.53 15.82 7.70
N ASN A 2 25.03 14.67 7.21
CA ASN A 2 26.34 14.15 7.66
C ASN A 2 27.48 15.16 7.46
N GLU A 3 27.53 15.82 6.31
CA GLU A 3 28.52 16.86 6.03
C GLU A 3 28.38 18.08 6.97
N ILE A 4 27.15 18.57 7.18
CA ILE A 4 26.87 19.67 8.12
C ILE A 4 27.32 19.30 9.54
N GLY A 5 27.04 18.07 9.98
CA GLY A 5 27.51 17.58 11.28
C GLY A 5 29.04 17.53 11.41
N ALA A 6 29.75 17.19 10.33
CA ALA A 6 31.21 17.17 10.31
C ALA A 6 31.78 18.60 10.37
N ASN A 7 31.15 19.53 9.65
CA ASN A 7 31.49 20.95 9.70
C ASN A 7 31.25 21.54 11.09
N LEU A 8 30.15 21.16 11.77
CA LEU A 8 29.89 21.55 13.16
C LEU A 8 30.94 21.00 14.13
N VAL A 9 31.42 19.77 13.94
CA VAL A 9 32.53 19.21 14.73
C VAL A 9 33.81 20.03 14.54
N ASN A 10 34.20 20.30 13.29
CA ASN A 10 35.38 21.12 12.99
C ASN A 10 35.26 22.53 13.59
N LEU A 11 34.05 23.10 13.56
CA LEU A 11 33.79 24.41 14.10
C LEU A 11 33.80 24.43 15.63
N ASN A 12 33.28 23.38 16.28
CA ASN A 12 33.42 23.19 17.74
C ASN A 12 34.89 23.17 18.17
N GLU A 13 35.78 22.53 17.40
CA GLU A 13 37.22 22.54 17.68
C GLU A 13 37.82 23.95 17.58
N GLN A 14 37.41 24.73 16.57
CA GLN A 14 37.86 26.11 16.39
C GLN A 14 37.32 27.04 17.49
N ILE A 15 36.05 26.91 17.86
CA ILE A 15 35.40 27.67 18.94
C ILE A 15 36.05 27.35 20.27
N MET A 16 36.42 26.09 20.54
CA MET A 16 37.16 25.74 21.76
C MET A 16 38.51 26.48 21.85
N GLY A 17 39.16 26.74 20.72
CA GLY A 17 40.37 27.56 20.64
C GLY A 17 40.12 29.07 20.71
N ASN A 18 38.96 29.54 20.29
CA ASN A 18 38.56 30.95 20.33
C ASN A 18 37.04 31.14 20.59
N PRO A 19 36.58 31.00 21.85
CA PRO A 19 35.15 30.88 22.17
C PRO A 19 34.33 32.16 21.96
N GLN A 20 34.97 33.29 21.72
CA GLN A 20 34.35 34.61 21.62
C GLN A 20 34.44 35.19 20.21
N SER A 21 34.88 34.41 19.21
CA SER A 21 34.93 34.86 17.82
C SER A 21 33.52 35.00 17.25
N PRO A 22 33.07 36.22 16.89
CA PRO A 22 31.73 36.42 16.33
C PRO A 22 31.55 35.66 15.01
N GLU A 23 32.58 35.64 14.15
CA GLU A 23 32.55 34.94 12.86
C GLU A 23 32.33 33.43 13.02
N LEU A 24 32.93 32.79 14.04
CA LEU A 24 32.76 31.36 14.28
C LEU A 24 31.36 31.04 14.85
N LEU A 25 30.82 31.92 15.69
CA LEU A 25 29.47 31.78 16.23
C LEU A 25 28.41 31.96 15.13
N ASP A 26 28.60 32.93 14.23
CA ASP A 26 27.72 33.14 13.07
C ASP A 26 27.74 31.93 12.12
N GLN A 27 28.92 31.37 11.83
CA GLN A 27 29.04 30.16 11.01
C GLN A 27 28.34 28.96 11.67
N ARG A 28 28.43 28.84 13.00
CA ARG A 28 27.79 27.77 13.77
C ARG A 28 26.28 27.87 13.64
N ASP A 29 25.75 29.06 13.87
CA ASP A 29 24.32 29.32 13.84
C ASP A 29 23.75 29.14 12.42
N GLN A 30 24.52 29.50 11.38
CA GLN A 30 24.16 29.21 9.99
C GLN A 30 24.10 27.71 9.69
N LEU A 31 25.08 26.93 10.16
CA LEU A 31 25.08 25.47 10.00
C LEU A 31 23.94 24.80 10.78
N LEU A 32 23.64 25.28 11.99
CA LEU A 32 22.49 24.82 12.78
C LEU A 32 21.17 25.12 12.06
N LYS A 33 21.04 26.32 11.48
CA LYS A 33 19.87 26.71 10.67
C LYS A 33 19.72 25.80 9.46
N GLU A 34 20.79 25.55 8.70
CA GLU A 34 20.75 24.65 7.55
C GLU A 34 20.39 23.21 7.97
N LEU A 35 20.95 22.73 9.09
CA LEU A 35 20.64 21.40 9.61
C LEU A 35 19.15 21.27 10.02
N SER A 36 18.57 22.35 10.57
CA SER A 36 17.18 22.40 11.02
C SER A 36 16.15 22.28 9.89
N GLU A 37 16.55 22.57 8.65
CA GLU A 37 15.68 22.34 7.49
C GLU A 37 15.40 20.85 7.24
N TYR A 38 16.29 19.96 7.70
CA TYR A 38 16.17 18.52 7.44
C TYR A 38 15.38 17.80 8.51
N THR A 39 15.53 18.19 9.78
CA THR A 39 14.84 17.59 10.93
C THR A 39 14.88 18.53 12.12
N GLU A 40 14.01 18.31 13.10
CA GLU A 40 14.03 19.02 14.38
C GLU A 40 15.35 18.78 15.14
N LEU A 41 15.88 19.88 15.71
CA LEU A 41 17.14 19.88 16.44
C LEU A 41 16.92 20.26 17.90
N THR A 42 17.68 19.60 18.77
CA THR A 42 17.88 20.03 20.16
C THR A 42 19.35 20.43 20.31
N VAL A 43 19.60 21.72 20.56
CA VAL A 43 20.96 22.26 20.72
C VAL A 43 21.23 22.52 22.20
N VAL A 44 22.35 22.02 22.70
CA VAL A 44 22.81 22.25 24.08
C VAL A 44 24.19 22.89 24.04
N GLU A 45 24.28 24.15 24.44
CA GLU A 45 25.56 24.86 24.60
C GLU A 45 26.30 24.36 25.85
N GLN A 46 27.62 24.28 25.76
CA GLN A 46 28.50 23.93 26.89
C GLN A 46 29.25 25.16 27.40
N ASP A 47 29.76 25.07 28.64
CA ASP A 47 30.53 26.16 29.30
C ASP A 47 31.76 26.63 28.49
N ASN A 48 32.27 25.78 27.58
CA ASN A 48 33.41 26.07 26.71
C ASN A 48 33.02 26.68 25.35
N GLY A 49 31.74 27.03 25.14
CA GLY A 49 31.21 27.61 23.90
C GLY A 49 30.90 26.60 22.79
N THR A 50 31.28 25.33 22.95
CA THR A 50 30.92 24.27 21.98
C THR A 50 29.46 23.89 22.11
N VAL A 51 28.89 23.33 21.04
CA VAL A 51 27.50 22.87 21.02
C VAL A 51 27.41 21.36 20.83
N ASN A 52 26.49 20.76 21.58
CA ASN A 52 26.00 19.42 21.30
C ASN A 52 24.67 19.52 20.54
N VAL A 53 24.49 18.67 19.53
CA VAL A 53 23.30 18.70 18.67
C VAL A 53 22.66 17.33 18.69
N GLY A 54 21.44 17.26 19.22
CA GLY A 54 20.53 16.14 19.09
C GLY A 54 19.56 16.33 17.93
N ILE A 55 19.10 15.23 17.35
CA ILE A 55 18.05 15.17 16.33
C ILE A 55 16.85 14.38 16.87
N CYS A 56 15.67 14.62 16.30
CA CYS A 56 14.43 13.94 16.68
C CYS A 56 14.17 14.04 18.20
N THR A 57 13.82 12.92 18.85
CA THR A 57 13.51 12.85 20.29
C THR A 57 14.75 12.84 21.21
N GLY A 58 15.87 13.41 20.77
CA GLY A 58 17.08 13.56 21.60
C GLY A 58 18.26 12.63 21.23
N GLU A 59 18.24 12.04 20.04
CA GLU A 59 19.36 11.22 19.57
C GLU A 59 20.54 12.12 19.17
N MET A 60 21.68 11.97 19.84
CA MET A 60 22.82 12.86 19.65
C MET A 60 23.47 12.63 18.27
N LEU A 61 23.51 13.67 17.44
CA LEU A 61 24.22 13.69 16.17
C LEU A 61 25.65 14.23 16.35
N VAL A 62 25.82 15.29 17.13
CA VAL A 62 27.11 15.92 17.43
C VAL A 62 27.29 16.04 18.94
N VAL A 63 28.44 15.61 19.46
CA VAL A 63 28.82 15.72 20.88
C VAL A 63 30.27 16.19 20.97
N GLY A 64 30.48 17.47 21.28
CA GLY A 64 31.80 18.09 21.29
C GLY A 64 32.54 17.88 19.96
N PRO A 65 33.70 17.20 19.94
CA PRO A 65 34.47 16.90 18.72
C PRO A 65 34.02 15.60 18.00
N ASN A 66 32.96 14.94 18.45
CA ASN A 66 32.51 13.67 17.87
C ASN A 66 31.18 13.84 17.13
N GLN A 67 31.02 13.08 16.03
CA GLN A 67 29.77 12.98 15.29
C GLN A 67 29.32 11.52 15.14
N ARG A 68 28.01 11.29 15.20
CA ARG A 68 27.35 10.08 14.68
C ARG A 68 26.87 10.33 13.25
N THR A 69 27.01 9.34 12.39
CA THR A 69 26.58 9.42 10.99
C THR A 69 25.21 8.80 10.80
N LEU A 70 24.41 9.40 9.93
CA LEU A 70 23.19 8.80 9.39
C LEU A 70 23.54 7.90 8.21
N SER A 71 22.83 6.78 8.07
CA SER A 71 22.88 5.93 6.89
C SER A 71 21.48 5.54 6.48
N VAL A 72 21.24 5.48 5.17
CA VAL A 72 19.97 5.02 4.61
C VAL A 72 20.17 3.60 4.10
N LYS A 73 19.27 2.69 4.49
CA LYS A 73 19.26 1.32 3.99
C LYS A 73 17.90 1.01 3.38
N PHE A 74 17.92 0.09 2.42
CA PHE A 74 16.70 -0.54 1.95
C PHE A 74 16.17 -1.48 3.03
N ASP A 75 14.93 -1.32 3.44
CA ASP A 75 14.24 -2.27 4.30
C ASP A 75 13.31 -3.18 3.52
N PRO A 76 13.65 -4.45 3.31
CA PRO A 76 12.75 -5.37 2.63
C PRO A 76 11.48 -5.68 3.44
N LEU A 77 11.46 -5.36 4.75
CA LEU A 77 10.39 -5.71 5.69
C LEU A 77 9.46 -4.54 6.02
N ASN A 78 9.84 -3.30 5.72
CA ASN A 78 9.03 -2.13 6.06
C ASN A 78 8.70 -1.35 4.79
N THR A 79 7.48 -0.84 4.78
CA THR A 79 6.55 -0.92 3.64
C THR A 79 6.97 -0.13 2.40
N LEU A 80 7.92 0.80 2.47
CA LEU A 80 8.44 1.52 1.29
C LEU A 80 9.95 1.47 1.12
N GLY A 81 10.62 0.71 1.97
CA GLY A 81 12.03 0.42 1.78
C GLY A 81 12.98 1.46 2.33
N THR A 82 12.55 2.60 2.88
CA THR A 82 13.50 3.55 3.46
C THR A 82 13.65 3.37 4.97
N GLN A 83 14.81 2.86 5.40
CA GLN A 83 15.25 2.90 6.80
C GLN A 83 16.36 3.94 6.98
N VAL A 84 16.20 4.80 7.98
CA VAL A 84 17.25 5.72 8.42
C VAL A 84 17.84 5.22 9.74
N LEU A 85 19.15 4.96 9.72
CA LEU A 85 19.91 4.45 10.84
C LEU A 85 20.92 5.49 11.33
N LEU A 86 21.06 5.64 12.65
CA LEU A 86 22.03 6.51 13.29
C LEU A 86 23.17 5.73 13.94
N GLY A 87 24.40 6.08 13.58
CA GLY A 87 25.64 5.49 14.10
C GLY A 87 26.37 4.60 13.09
N SER A 88 27.40 3.90 13.57
CA SER A 88 28.27 3.05 12.77
C SER A 88 28.46 1.66 13.41
N GLY A 89 28.77 0.66 12.58
CA GLY A 89 29.03 -0.71 13.05
C GLY A 89 27.82 -1.41 13.68
N ALA A 90 28.07 -2.23 14.70
CA ALA A 90 27.04 -3.02 15.38
C ALA A 90 26.10 -2.21 16.31
N GLY A 91 26.35 -0.90 16.50
CA GLY A 91 25.56 -0.01 17.36
C GLY A 91 24.61 0.92 16.60
N GLN A 92 24.18 0.55 15.39
CA GLN A 92 23.23 1.34 14.60
C GLN A 92 21.84 1.32 15.22
N LEU A 93 21.25 2.50 15.38
CA LEU A 93 19.88 2.68 15.88
C LEU A 93 18.96 3.05 14.72
N ASN A 94 17.82 2.37 14.58
CA ASN A 94 16.79 2.77 13.63
C ASN A 94 15.98 3.94 14.19
N ILE A 95 16.02 5.08 13.49
CA ILE A 95 15.35 6.32 13.88
C ILE A 95 14.23 6.73 12.90
N SER A 96 13.81 5.82 12.02
CA SER A 96 12.89 6.11 10.91
C SER A 96 11.53 6.62 11.39
N SER A 97 10.96 6.04 12.46
CA SER A 97 9.65 6.42 12.98
C SER A 97 9.67 7.74 13.75
N GLN A 98 10.84 8.20 14.20
CA GLN A 98 11.02 9.45 14.92
C GLN A 98 11.26 10.64 13.97
N LEU A 99 11.56 10.38 12.70
CA LEU A 99 11.78 11.41 11.68
C LEU A 99 10.43 11.90 11.13
N THR A 100 9.75 12.75 11.89
CA THR A 100 8.42 13.29 11.54
C THR A 100 8.46 14.75 11.09
N THR A 101 9.61 15.41 11.21
CA THR A 101 9.79 16.86 10.98
C THR A 101 10.86 17.15 9.92
N GLY A 102 10.86 18.39 9.42
CA GLY A 102 11.78 18.85 8.37
C GLY A 102 11.57 18.16 7.03
N LYS A 103 12.50 18.37 6.09
CA LYS A 103 12.44 17.76 4.75
C LYS A 103 12.42 16.22 4.81
N ILE A 104 13.12 15.61 5.76
CA ILE A 104 13.15 14.14 5.87
C ILE A 104 11.80 13.63 6.34
N GLY A 105 11.20 14.23 7.37
CA GLY A 105 9.87 13.84 7.82
C GLY A 105 8.80 14.02 6.74
N GLY A 106 8.88 15.09 5.94
CA GLY A 106 8.00 15.28 4.79
C GLY A 106 8.15 14.21 3.71
N LEU A 107 9.38 13.75 3.44
CA LEU A 107 9.63 12.65 2.50
C LEU A 107 9.11 11.32 3.04
N MET A 108 9.37 11.01 4.32
CA MET A 108 8.88 9.80 4.99
C MET A 108 7.33 9.78 5.02
N ASP A 109 6.69 10.91 5.29
CA ASP A 109 5.22 11.05 5.25
C ASP A 109 4.68 10.85 3.83
N TYR A 110 5.30 11.47 2.83
CA TYR A 110 4.90 11.30 1.43
C TYR A 110 5.01 9.84 0.96
N GLU A 111 6.12 9.19 1.31
CA GLU A 111 6.37 7.79 1.04
C GLU A 111 5.29 6.92 1.69
N ASN A 112 5.09 7.04 3.02
CA ASN A 112 4.17 6.23 3.82
C ASN A 112 2.68 6.45 3.52
N ASN A 113 2.26 7.69 3.31
CA ASN A 113 0.84 8.04 3.24
C ASN A 113 0.33 8.28 1.82
N VAL A 114 1.21 8.59 0.88
CA VAL A 114 0.83 8.88 -0.51
C VAL A 114 1.27 7.76 -1.43
N ILE A 115 2.57 7.45 -1.48
CA ILE A 115 3.11 6.43 -2.39
C ILE A 115 2.59 5.04 -2.02
N ALA A 116 2.66 4.63 -0.75
CA ALA A 116 2.21 3.29 -0.35
C ALA A 116 0.72 3.08 -0.64
N LYS A 117 -0.12 4.01 -0.20
CA LYS A 117 -1.57 3.93 -0.43
C LYS A 117 -1.90 3.90 -1.92
N THR A 118 -1.27 4.77 -2.71
CA THR A 118 -1.43 4.78 -4.18
C THR A 118 -1.02 3.44 -4.78
N SER A 119 0.13 2.89 -4.38
CA SER A 119 0.61 1.60 -4.90
C SER A 119 -0.32 0.45 -4.52
N GLN A 120 -0.87 0.45 -3.31
CA GLN A 120 -1.84 -0.55 -2.86
C GLN A 120 -3.15 -0.44 -3.63
N THR A 121 -3.67 0.77 -3.83
CA THR A 121 -4.92 0.99 -4.59
C THR A 121 -4.78 0.57 -6.05
N ILE A 122 -3.71 0.99 -6.74
CA ILE A 122 -3.48 0.57 -8.13
C ILE A 122 -3.24 -0.95 -8.20
N GLY A 123 -2.56 -1.51 -7.19
CA GLY A 123 -2.40 -2.95 -7.05
C GLY A 123 -3.72 -3.69 -6.92
N LEU A 124 -4.63 -3.21 -6.06
CA LEU A 124 -5.96 -3.77 -5.87
C LEU A 124 -6.78 -3.72 -7.16
N MET A 125 -6.75 -2.58 -7.88
CA MET A 125 -7.42 -2.45 -9.18
C MET A 125 -6.88 -3.46 -10.21
N ALA A 126 -5.56 -3.64 -10.29
CA ALA A 126 -4.94 -4.60 -11.21
C ALA A 126 -5.33 -6.05 -10.88
N ILE A 127 -5.36 -6.41 -9.60
CA ILE A 127 -5.81 -7.72 -9.13
C ILE A 127 -7.29 -7.91 -9.46
N GLY A 128 -8.13 -6.93 -9.13
CA GLY A 128 -9.57 -7.01 -9.36
C GLY A 128 -9.93 -7.15 -10.83
N LEU A 129 -9.32 -6.34 -11.70
CA LEU A 129 -9.50 -6.46 -13.14
C LEU A 129 -9.07 -7.84 -13.64
N SER A 130 -7.87 -8.28 -13.27
CA SER A 130 -7.33 -9.54 -13.75
C SER A 130 -8.17 -10.74 -13.31
N GLN A 131 -8.47 -10.83 -12.00
CA GLN A 131 -9.21 -11.96 -11.44
C GLN A 131 -10.63 -12.03 -11.99
N THR A 132 -11.37 -10.92 -12.00
CA THR A 132 -12.75 -10.92 -12.49
C THR A 132 -12.81 -11.19 -14.00
N PHE A 133 -11.92 -10.59 -14.79
CA PHE A 133 -11.88 -10.85 -16.23
C PHE A 133 -11.48 -12.29 -16.54
N ASN A 134 -10.45 -12.82 -15.88
CA ASN A 134 -10.02 -14.20 -16.06
C ASN A 134 -11.11 -15.19 -15.69
N ALA A 135 -11.75 -15.00 -14.52
CA ALA A 135 -12.85 -15.84 -14.08
C ALA A 135 -13.98 -15.86 -15.10
N GLN A 136 -14.39 -14.70 -15.61
CA GLN A 136 -15.45 -14.63 -16.63
C GLN A 136 -15.00 -15.18 -17.99
N ASN A 137 -13.74 -14.96 -18.40
CA ASN A 137 -13.23 -15.50 -19.66
C ASN A 137 -13.20 -17.03 -19.62
N GLN A 138 -12.81 -17.63 -18.50
CA GLN A 138 -12.82 -19.08 -18.31
C GLN A 138 -14.22 -19.71 -18.39
N LEU A 139 -15.28 -18.95 -18.12
CA LEU A 139 -16.68 -19.40 -18.29
C LEU A 139 -17.17 -19.36 -19.75
N GLY A 140 -16.35 -18.85 -20.67
CA GLY A 140 -16.65 -18.76 -22.09
C GLY A 140 -15.99 -19.83 -22.96
N MET A 141 -16.20 -19.72 -24.26
CA MET A 141 -15.55 -20.50 -25.30
C MET A 141 -14.96 -19.58 -26.39
N ASP A 142 -13.75 -19.91 -26.84
CA ASP A 142 -13.01 -19.17 -27.86
C ASP A 142 -13.37 -19.59 -29.30
N LEU A 143 -12.74 -18.97 -30.31
CA LEU A 143 -13.02 -19.25 -31.72
C LEU A 143 -12.58 -20.65 -32.17
N ASN A 144 -11.70 -21.30 -31.40
CA ASN A 144 -11.20 -22.66 -31.66
C ASN A 144 -12.06 -23.73 -30.99
N ASN A 145 -13.19 -23.36 -30.38
CA ASN A 145 -14.03 -24.23 -29.53
C ASN A 145 -13.26 -24.76 -28.31
N GLN A 146 -12.37 -23.95 -27.75
CA GLN A 146 -11.69 -24.25 -26.49
C GLN A 146 -12.28 -23.38 -25.38
N LEU A 147 -12.30 -23.90 -24.16
CA LEU A 147 -12.69 -23.10 -22.99
C LEU A 147 -11.67 -21.99 -22.76
N GLY A 148 -12.17 -20.83 -22.32
CA GLY A 148 -11.32 -19.67 -22.07
C GLY A 148 -10.22 -19.94 -21.05
N GLN A 149 -9.09 -19.26 -21.24
CA GLN A 149 -7.94 -19.32 -20.35
C GLN A 149 -7.79 -18.00 -19.59
N ASN A 150 -6.76 -17.87 -18.75
CA ASN A 150 -6.40 -16.57 -18.18
C ASN A 150 -5.98 -15.61 -19.28
N TYR A 151 -6.64 -14.46 -19.36
CA TYR A 151 -6.33 -13.39 -20.29
C TYR A 151 -5.27 -12.43 -19.72
N PHE A 152 -5.31 -12.20 -18.41
CA PHE A 152 -4.37 -11.36 -17.65
C PHE A 152 -3.59 -12.16 -16.61
N THR A 153 -2.52 -11.58 -16.05
CA THR A 153 -1.68 -12.18 -15.00
C THR A 153 -2.50 -12.73 -13.84
N ASP A 154 -2.39 -14.01 -13.52
CA ASP A 154 -3.00 -14.60 -12.34
C ASP A 154 -2.16 -14.36 -11.08
N TYR A 155 -2.67 -13.46 -10.23
CA TYR A 155 -2.02 -13.08 -8.98
C TYR A 155 -2.20 -14.11 -7.85
N ASN A 156 -2.94 -15.19 -8.07
CA ASN A 156 -3.10 -16.27 -7.09
C ASN A 156 -2.33 -17.54 -7.47
N THR A 157 -1.44 -17.48 -8.47
CA THR A 157 -0.47 -18.56 -8.68
C THR A 157 0.41 -18.77 -7.44
N PRO A 158 0.88 -19.99 -7.14
CA PRO A 158 1.69 -20.25 -5.94
C PRO A 158 2.90 -19.32 -5.79
N ALA A 159 3.57 -18.98 -6.89
CA ALA A 159 4.69 -18.03 -6.88
C ALA A 159 4.26 -16.61 -6.46
N GLN A 160 3.13 -16.12 -6.97
CA GLN A 160 2.60 -14.80 -6.61
C GLN A 160 2.14 -14.74 -5.15
N GLN A 161 1.56 -15.83 -4.64
CA GLN A 161 1.15 -15.88 -3.23
C GLN A 161 2.34 -15.79 -2.26
N LEU A 162 3.49 -16.40 -2.61
CA LEU A 162 4.72 -16.33 -1.81
C LEU A 162 5.32 -14.92 -1.80
N LEU A 163 5.25 -14.19 -2.92
CA LEU A 163 5.78 -12.82 -3.02
C LEU A 163 5.04 -11.80 -2.14
N ARG A 164 3.85 -12.15 -1.66
CA ARG A 164 3.03 -11.31 -0.78
C ARG A 164 3.39 -11.41 0.70
N ALA A 165 4.30 -12.31 1.08
CA ALA A 165 4.72 -12.48 2.47
C ALA A 165 6.24 -12.39 2.57
N ILE A 166 6.72 -11.52 3.45
CA ILE A 166 8.14 -11.27 3.65
C ILE A 166 8.50 -11.64 5.08
N SER A 167 9.40 -12.61 5.25
CA SER A 167 9.84 -13.11 6.56
C SER A 167 10.90 -12.19 7.17
N ALA A 168 10.74 -11.81 8.43
CA ALA A 168 11.74 -11.02 9.12
C ALA A 168 13.06 -11.78 9.31
N SER A 169 14.19 -11.08 9.11
CA SER A 169 15.53 -11.67 9.28
C SER A 169 15.85 -12.08 10.72
N SER A 170 15.09 -11.58 11.70
CA SER A 170 15.17 -11.96 13.11
C SER A 170 14.45 -13.28 13.42
N ASN A 171 13.68 -13.83 12.47
CA ASN A 171 12.95 -15.08 12.69
C ASN A 171 13.92 -16.22 12.98
N THR A 172 13.51 -17.08 13.91
CA THR A 172 14.26 -18.29 14.27
C THR A 172 13.61 -19.54 13.68
N GLY A 173 12.31 -19.50 13.39
CA GLY A 173 11.62 -20.52 12.63
C GLY A 173 11.93 -20.47 11.14
N THR A 174 11.51 -21.53 10.44
CA THR A 174 11.70 -21.71 8.99
C THR A 174 10.39 -21.72 8.23
N GLY A 175 9.28 -21.34 8.89
CA GLY A 175 7.95 -21.31 8.28
C GLY A 175 7.88 -20.33 7.13
N VAL A 176 7.25 -20.76 6.05
CA VAL A 176 7.05 -19.97 4.83
C VAL A 176 5.57 -19.66 4.70
N LEU A 177 5.26 -18.37 4.63
CA LEU A 177 3.91 -17.88 4.43
C LEU A 177 3.61 -17.65 2.95
N SER A 178 2.36 -17.85 2.58
CA SER A 178 1.80 -17.42 1.31
C SER A 178 0.43 -16.80 1.51
N VAL A 179 0.09 -15.81 0.68
CA VAL A 179 -1.17 -15.07 0.77
C VAL A 179 -1.95 -15.22 -0.53
N ASN A 180 -3.13 -15.83 -0.44
CA ASN A 180 -4.09 -15.93 -1.53
C ASN A 180 -5.20 -14.88 -1.34
N ILE A 181 -5.57 -14.15 -2.38
CA ILE A 181 -6.72 -13.22 -2.31
C ILE A 181 -7.96 -14.00 -2.74
N THR A 182 -8.84 -14.29 -1.78
CA THR A 182 -10.02 -15.13 -1.98
C THR A 182 -11.29 -14.34 -2.26
N ASP A 183 -11.42 -13.15 -1.70
CA ASP A 183 -12.61 -12.30 -1.86
C ASP A 183 -12.20 -10.83 -1.92
N LEU A 184 -12.23 -10.26 -3.13
CA LEU A 184 -11.86 -8.88 -3.40
C LEU A 184 -12.73 -7.87 -2.66
N SER A 185 -13.99 -8.21 -2.36
CA SER A 185 -14.92 -7.29 -1.70
C SER A 185 -14.51 -7.03 -0.25
N GLN A 186 -13.76 -7.93 0.37
CA GLN A 186 -13.34 -7.84 1.77
C GLN A 186 -11.89 -7.34 1.93
N VAL A 187 -11.12 -7.24 0.83
CA VAL A 187 -9.72 -6.80 0.87
C VAL A 187 -9.62 -5.37 1.36
N GLN A 188 -8.87 -5.16 2.43
CA GLN A 188 -8.54 -3.82 2.92
C GLN A 188 -7.29 -3.29 2.22
N LEU A 189 -7.25 -1.98 1.97
CA LEU A 189 -6.07 -1.29 1.44
C LEU A 189 -5.02 -1.09 2.54
N SER A 190 -4.35 -2.18 2.88
CA SER A 190 -3.38 -2.21 3.96
C SER A 190 -2.30 -3.26 3.73
N ASP A 191 -1.17 -3.03 4.38
CA ASP A 191 -0.24 -4.09 4.68
C ASP A 191 -0.51 -4.59 6.09
N TYR A 192 0.04 -5.75 6.42
CA TYR A 192 -0.18 -6.37 7.70
C TYR A 192 1.11 -6.87 8.31
N GLN A 193 1.23 -6.71 9.62
CA GLN A 193 2.24 -7.39 10.39
C GLN A 193 1.65 -8.61 11.08
N LEU A 194 2.12 -9.79 10.71
CA LEU A 194 1.84 -11.04 11.40
C LEU A 194 2.97 -11.34 12.37
N VAL A 195 2.64 -11.58 13.64
CA VAL A 195 3.58 -12.00 14.68
C VAL A 195 3.09 -13.29 15.31
N VAL A 196 3.96 -14.28 15.45
CA VAL A 196 3.67 -15.52 16.15
C VAL A 196 3.74 -15.26 17.66
N ASN A 197 2.58 -15.25 18.30
CA ASN A 197 2.48 -14.99 19.75
C ASN A 197 2.85 -16.23 20.56
N ASP A 198 2.31 -17.38 20.15
CA ASP A 198 2.54 -18.66 20.82
C ASP A 198 2.42 -19.80 19.81
N ALA A 199 3.58 -20.31 19.37
CA ALA A 199 3.70 -21.42 18.44
C ALA A 199 3.17 -22.74 19.03
N ALA A 200 3.12 -22.91 20.35
CA ALA A 200 2.60 -24.13 20.97
C ALA A 200 1.07 -24.23 20.90
N THR A 201 0.39 -23.07 20.91
CA THR A 201 -1.07 -22.97 20.75
C THR A 201 -1.50 -22.52 19.35
N ASN A 202 -0.54 -22.39 18.43
CA ASN A 202 -0.72 -21.90 17.07
C ASN A 202 -1.32 -20.49 16.99
N GLN A 203 -1.12 -19.67 18.01
CA GLN A 203 -1.67 -18.33 18.09
C GLN A 203 -0.76 -17.31 17.41
N VAL A 204 -1.37 -16.45 16.59
CA VAL A 204 -0.72 -15.32 15.94
C VAL A 204 -1.49 -14.03 16.23
N ARG A 205 -0.78 -12.90 16.16
CA ARG A 205 -1.37 -11.58 16.14
C ARG A 205 -1.15 -10.98 14.77
N LEU A 206 -2.22 -10.53 14.15
CA LEU A 206 -2.21 -9.82 12.88
C LEU A 206 -2.56 -8.35 13.14
N ILE A 207 -1.68 -7.45 12.73
CA ILE A 207 -1.83 -6.01 12.88
C ILE A 207 -2.04 -5.42 11.49
N ARG A 208 -3.14 -4.69 11.29
CA ARG A 208 -3.40 -3.97 10.05
C ARG A 208 -2.75 -2.58 10.15
N GLU A 209 -1.84 -2.26 9.25
CA GLU A 209 -1.00 -1.06 9.36
C GLU A 209 -1.78 0.24 9.10
N SER A 210 -2.80 0.19 8.25
CA SER A 210 -3.60 1.37 7.87
C SER A 210 -4.41 1.97 9.02
N ASP A 211 -4.81 1.17 10.00
CA ASP A 211 -5.67 1.61 11.12
C ASP A 211 -5.18 1.14 12.51
N GLY A 212 -4.10 0.36 12.58
CA GLY A 212 -3.54 -0.19 13.82
C GLY A 212 -4.39 -1.28 14.46
N THR A 213 -5.41 -1.80 13.77
CA THR A 213 -6.27 -2.87 14.31
C THR A 213 -5.45 -4.13 14.53
N SER A 214 -5.43 -4.62 15.78
CA SER A 214 -4.74 -5.85 16.16
C SER A 214 -5.74 -6.98 16.40
N MET A 215 -5.62 -8.06 15.66
CA MET A 215 -6.44 -9.26 15.74
C MET A 215 -5.62 -10.44 16.24
N THR A 216 -6.13 -11.17 17.22
CA THR A 216 -5.53 -12.44 17.66
C THR A 216 -6.27 -13.58 16.97
N LEU A 217 -5.53 -14.39 16.21
CA LEU A 217 -6.04 -15.47 15.37
C LEU A 217 -5.27 -16.76 15.68
N ASN A 218 -5.85 -17.90 15.32
CA ASN A 218 -5.17 -19.19 15.45
C ASN A 218 -5.06 -19.85 14.08
N TRP A 219 -3.94 -20.49 13.79
CA TRP A 219 -3.84 -21.34 12.59
C TRP A 219 -4.81 -22.51 12.71
N ALA A 220 -5.73 -22.62 11.75
CA ALA A 220 -6.55 -23.80 11.58
C ALA A 220 -5.77 -24.85 10.77
N SER A 221 -5.82 -26.11 11.18
CA SER A 221 -5.23 -27.24 10.44
C SER A 221 -6.12 -27.72 9.29
N ASN A 222 -6.76 -26.79 8.59
CA ASN A 222 -7.63 -27.02 7.42
C ASN A 222 -6.85 -26.61 6.16
N PRO A 223 -7.17 -27.17 4.97
CA PRO A 223 -6.22 -27.36 3.86
C PRO A 223 -5.42 -26.10 3.45
N PRO A 224 -4.18 -26.22 2.92
CA PRO A 224 -3.58 -27.40 2.30
C PRO A 224 -3.06 -28.45 3.30
N ALA A 225 -2.76 -29.67 2.83
CA ALA A 225 -2.61 -30.87 3.67
C ALA A 225 -1.71 -30.70 4.92
N PRO A 226 -2.07 -31.29 6.07
CA PRO A 226 -1.25 -31.25 7.29
C PRO A 226 0.20 -31.66 7.00
N PRO A 227 1.22 -30.94 7.52
CA PRO A 227 1.19 -30.09 8.72
C PRO A 227 0.96 -28.59 8.48
N ALA A 228 0.41 -28.19 7.32
CA ALA A 228 0.13 -26.79 7.00
C ALA A 228 -1.01 -26.17 7.84
N GLY A 229 -1.00 -24.84 7.93
CA GLY A 229 -1.99 -24.04 8.67
C GLY A 229 -2.60 -22.95 7.79
N GLN A 230 -3.83 -22.57 8.11
CA GLN A 230 -4.60 -21.57 7.37
C GLN A 230 -5.29 -20.55 8.29
N ILE A 231 -5.31 -19.29 7.87
CA ILE A 231 -6.08 -18.20 8.44
C ILE A 231 -6.83 -17.48 7.32
N VAL A 232 -8.10 -17.16 7.53
CA VAL A 232 -8.90 -16.35 6.59
C VAL A 232 -9.29 -15.04 7.26
N VAL A 233 -8.96 -13.92 6.62
CA VAL A 233 -9.15 -12.57 7.18
C VAL A 233 -9.12 -11.54 6.05
N ASP A 234 -9.99 -10.53 6.11
CA ASP A 234 -10.00 -9.39 5.18
C ASP A 234 -9.95 -9.82 3.70
N GLY A 235 -10.74 -10.84 3.32
CA GLY A 235 -10.77 -11.34 1.94
C GLY A 235 -9.55 -12.14 1.50
N MET A 236 -8.59 -12.35 2.39
CA MET A 236 -7.38 -13.13 2.13
C MET A 236 -7.40 -14.45 2.87
N THR A 237 -6.71 -15.41 2.28
CA THR A 237 -6.35 -16.67 2.91
C THR A 237 -4.83 -16.71 3.04
N ILE A 238 -4.36 -16.67 4.28
CA ILE A 238 -2.94 -16.78 4.63
C ILE A 238 -2.68 -18.24 4.97
N THR A 239 -1.63 -18.83 4.40
CA THR A 239 -1.22 -20.19 4.69
C THR A 239 0.23 -20.25 5.11
N VAL A 240 0.55 -21.15 6.03
CA VAL A 240 1.92 -21.54 6.36
C VAL A 240 2.18 -22.96 5.86
N ASP A 241 3.35 -23.18 5.27
CA ASP A 241 3.81 -24.47 4.76
C ASP A 241 3.74 -25.59 5.81
N ASN A 242 4.18 -25.29 7.04
CA ASN A 242 4.12 -26.17 8.19
C ASN A 242 4.11 -25.35 9.48
N ILE A 243 3.06 -25.49 10.28
CA ILE A 243 2.91 -24.73 11.53
C ILE A 243 4.06 -25.04 12.51
N ALA A 244 4.60 -26.26 12.49
CA ALA A 244 5.71 -26.66 13.36
C ALA A 244 7.04 -25.97 13.00
N ASN A 245 7.13 -25.33 11.83
CA ASN A 245 8.29 -24.54 11.44
C ASN A 245 8.27 -23.12 12.01
N LEU A 246 7.17 -22.69 12.65
CA LEU A 246 7.07 -21.38 13.29
C LEU A 246 7.63 -21.42 14.72
N ALA A 247 8.33 -20.36 15.11
CA ALA A 247 8.79 -20.12 16.47
C ALA A 247 8.10 -18.88 17.07
N ASN A 248 8.08 -18.79 18.40
CA ASN A 248 7.58 -17.59 19.08
C ASN A 248 8.37 -16.36 18.62
N GLU A 249 7.67 -15.24 18.48
CA GLU A 249 8.23 -13.95 18.01
C GLU A 249 8.65 -13.93 16.54
N ASP A 250 8.50 -15.03 15.79
CA ASP A 250 8.61 -14.97 14.34
C ASP A 250 7.60 -13.97 13.78
N SER A 251 8.04 -13.17 12.82
CA SER A 251 7.34 -12.01 12.32
C SER A 251 7.41 -11.95 10.79
N PHE A 252 6.30 -11.56 10.18
CA PHE A 252 6.15 -11.51 8.73
C PHE A 252 5.36 -10.29 8.32
N THR A 253 5.79 -9.64 7.24
CA THR A 253 5.08 -8.52 6.63
C THR A 253 4.32 -9.02 5.42
N LEU A 254 3.01 -8.78 5.41
CA LEU A 254 2.13 -9.16 4.32
C LEU A 254 1.82 -7.92 3.49
N ILE A 255 2.04 -8.01 2.18
CA ILE A 255 1.84 -6.95 1.19
C ILE A 255 0.88 -7.41 0.10
N PRO A 256 -0.44 -7.53 0.39
CA PRO A 256 -1.36 -8.29 -0.46
C PRO A 256 -1.52 -7.71 -1.87
N THR A 257 -1.54 -6.37 -1.96
CA THR A 257 -1.83 -5.65 -3.21
C THR A 257 -0.63 -4.90 -3.76
N ARG A 258 0.38 -4.57 -2.95
CA ARG A 258 1.54 -3.78 -3.39
C ARG A 258 2.29 -4.51 -4.51
N GLY A 259 2.74 -3.73 -5.50
CA GLY A 259 3.53 -4.26 -6.62
C GLY A 259 2.72 -5.02 -7.67
N ALA A 260 1.45 -5.39 -7.40
CA ALA A 260 0.65 -6.14 -8.36
C ALA A 260 0.53 -5.41 -9.71
N ALA A 261 0.35 -4.09 -9.69
CA ALA A 261 0.27 -3.28 -10.90
C ALA A 261 1.54 -3.34 -11.78
N ARG A 262 2.73 -3.52 -11.20
CA ARG A 262 4.00 -3.69 -11.94
C ARG A 262 3.97 -4.95 -12.78
N ASP A 263 3.39 -6.01 -12.23
CA ASP A 263 3.36 -7.35 -12.82
C ASP A 263 2.06 -7.61 -13.62
N PHE A 264 1.25 -6.56 -13.82
CA PHE A 264 0.05 -6.62 -14.66
C PHE A 264 0.42 -6.80 -16.12
N GLY A 265 -0.02 -7.91 -16.70
CA GLY A 265 0.31 -8.29 -18.06
C GLY A 265 -0.84 -9.03 -18.72
N MET A 266 -0.88 -8.92 -20.04
CA MET A 266 -1.76 -9.71 -20.89
C MET A 266 -1.04 -11.03 -21.23
N LEU A 267 -1.67 -12.16 -20.97
CA LEU A 267 -1.12 -13.50 -21.24
C LEU A 267 -1.46 -13.99 -22.65
N ILE A 268 -2.57 -13.51 -23.22
CA ILE A 268 -3.06 -13.89 -24.54
C ILE A 268 -2.80 -12.75 -25.52
N SER A 269 -2.06 -13.02 -26.59
CA SER A 269 -1.83 -12.04 -27.67
C SER A 269 -2.63 -12.33 -28.95
N ASP A 270 -3.19 -13.55 -29.09
CA ASP A 270 -4.04 -13.93 -30.21
C ASP A 270 -5.51 -13.59 -29.89
N PRO A 271 -6.16 -12.69 -30.67
CA PRO A 271 -7.56 -12.33 -30.44
C PRO A 271 -8.53 -13.52 -30.59
N ASN A 272 -8.15 -14.59 -31.29
CA ASN A 272 -8.99 -15.77 -31.45
C ASN A 272 -9.17 -16.58 -30.15
N LEU A 273 -8.30 -16.35 -29.16
CA LEU A 273 -8.35 -17.01 -27.85
C LEU A 273 -9.22 -16.25 -26.83
N MET A 274 -9.85 -15.14 -27.23
CA MET A 274 -10.84 -14.46 -26.40
C MET A 274 -12.15 -15.27 -26.40
N ALA A 275 -12.61 -15.64 -25.20
CA ALA A 275 -13.70 -16.58 -25.04
C ALA A 275 -15.06 -15.86 -25.03
N LEU A 276 -15.52 -15.41 -26.21
CA LEU A 276 -16.72 -14.57 -26.33
C LEU A 276 -18.04 -15.35 -26.34
N ALA A 277 -18.02 -16.60 -26.76
CA ALA A 277 -19.22 -17.43 -26.84
C ALA A 277 -19.52 -18.08 -25.48
N ALA A 278 -20.79 -18.44 -25.22
CA ALA A 278 -21.08 -19.33 -24.10
C ALA A 278 -20.67 -20.77 -24.49
N PRO A 279 -20.18 -21.59 -23.54
CA PRO A 279 -19.72 -22.95 -23.81
C PRO A 279 -20.87 -23.93 -24.09
N VAL A 280 -22.10 -23.55 -23.74
CA VAL A 280 -23.30 -24.39 -23.90
C VAL A 280 -24.27 -23.75 -24.89
N ARG A 281 -24.82 -24.56 -25.78
CA ARG A 281 -25.98 -24.21 -26.59
C ARG A 281 -27.18 -25.04 -26.20
N THR A 282 -28.35 -24.45 -26.31
CA THR A 282 -29.62 -25.11 -26.01
C THR A 282 -30.47 -25.20 -27.27
N MET A 283 -31.12 -26.34 -27.48
CA MET A 283 -31.94 -26.60 -28.67
C MET A 283 -33.26 -27.25 -28.30
N ALA A 284 -34.31 -26.94 -29.06
CA ALA A 284 -35.58 -27.67 -29.01
C ALA A 284 -35.60 -28.71 -30.14
N SER A 285 -36.07 -29.92 -29.84
CA SER A 285 -36.24 -30.94 -30.87
C SER A 285 -37.29 -30.51 -31.91
N MET A 286 -37.00 -30.74 -33.19
CA MET A 286 -37.94 -30.47 -34.29
C MET A 286 -39.19 -31.36 -34.23
N SER A 287 -39.13 -32.44 -33.45
CA SER A 287 -40.26 -33.34 -33.20
C SER A 287 -41.19 -32.84 -32.10
N ASN A 288 -40.85 -31.76 -31.40
CA ASN A 288 -41.68 -31.21 -30.34
C ASN A 288 -43.04 -30.78 -30.90
N SER A 289 -44.09 -31.16 -30.18
CA SER A 289 -45.47 -30.86 -30.52
C SER A 289 -46.05 -29.71 -29.68
N GLY A 290 -45.43 -29.41 -28.54
CA GLY A 290 -45.76 -28.27 -27.70
C GLY A 290 -45.07 -26.98 -28.14
N SER A 291 -45.34 -25.91 -27.40
CA SER A 291 -44.74 -24.58 -27.57
C SER A 291 -43.65 -24.29 -26.55
N GLY A 292 -43.10 -25.34 -25.92
CA GLY A 292 -42.05 -25.19 -24.92
C GLY A 292 -40.77 -24.57 -25.51
N GLN A 293 -40.04 -23.85 -24.69
CA GLN A 293 -38.80 -23.17 -25.06
C GLN A 293 -37.71 -23.48 -24.05
N ILE A 294 -36.46 -23.39 -24.51
CA ILE A 294 -35.25 -23.53 -23.69
C ILE A 294 -34.31 -22.36 -23.97
N ALA A 295 -33.72 -21.81 -22.93
CA ALA A 295 -32.61 -20.88 -23.01
C ALA A 295 -31.50 -21.28 -22.03
N LEU A 296 -30.26 -20.94 -22.34
CA LEU A 296 -29.17 -21.03 -21.38
C LEU A 296 -29.33 -19.94 -20.32
N GLY A 297 -29.19 -20.32 -19.04
CA GLY A 297 -29.08 -19.41 -17.91
C GLY A 297 -27.62 -19.08 -17.58
N THR A 298 -27.30 -19.07 -16.30
CA THR A 298 -25.97 -18.74 -15.80
C THR A 298 -25.02 -19.93 -15.93
N VAL A 299 -23.80 -19.69 -16.40
CA VAL A 299 -22.70 -20.66 -16.30
C VAL A 299 -21.93 -20.37 -15.01
N PHE A 300 -21.92 -21.32 -14.09
CA PHE A 300 -21.25 -21.20 -12.78
C PHE A 300 -19.80 -21.71 -12.84
N ASN A 301 -19.57 -22.77 -13.60
CA ASN A 301 -18.26 -23.34 -13.88
C ASN A 301 -18.30 -24.18 -15.17
N THR A 302 -17.14 -24.55 -15.68
CA THR A 302 -17.03 -25.29 -16.95
C THR A 302 -16.82 -26.79 -16.79
N SER A 303 -16.99 -27.34 -15.59
CA SER A 303 -16.91 -28.79 -15.38
C SER A 303 -18.10 -29.45 -16.07
N GLY A 304 -17.89 -30.44 -16.95
CA GLY A 304 -19.00 -31.17 -17.58
C GLY A 304 -19.83 -30.37 -18.60
N VAL A 305 -19.41 -29.16 -19.02
CA VAL A 305 -20.08 -28.43 -20.12
C VAL A 305 -19.90 -29.11 -21.49
N SER A 306 -18.97 -30.07 -21.57
CA SER A 306 -18.78 -30.96 -22.72
C SER A 306 -19.86 -32.05 -22.83
N ASP A 307 -20.53 -32.34 -21.73
CA ASP A 307 -21.54 -33.41 -21.67
C ASP A 307 -22.83 -32.91 -22.31
N GLN A 308 -23.59 -33.84 -22.90
CA GLN A 308 -24.89 -33.55 -23.50
C GLN A 308 -26.00 -33.95 -22.53
N TYR A 309 -26.86 -33.00 -22.19
CA TYR A 309 -28.04 -33.23 -21.37
C TYR A 309 -29.32 -33.11 -22.20
N SER A 310 -30.23 -34.04 -21.99
CA SER A 310 -31.58 -34.05 -22.53
C SER A 310 -32.60 -33.75 -21.44
N ILE A 311 -33.56 -32.91 -21.76
CA ILE A 311 -34.69 -32.53 -20.92
C ILE A 311 -35.91 -33.19 -21.55
N ASP A 312 -36.37 -34.28 -20.96
CA ASP A 312 -37.41 -35.12 -21.50
C ASP A 312 -38.72 -34.88 -20.75
N PHE A 313 -39.70 -34.23 -21.40
CA PHE A 313 -41.00 -33.99 -20.79
C PHE A 313 -41.83 -35.27 -20.75
N ILE A 314 -42.13 -35.76 -19.55
CA ILE A 314 -43.00 -36.93 -19.33
C ILE A 314 -44.48 -36.54 -19.17
N SER A 315 -44.73 -35.28 -18.79
CA SER A 315 -46.06 -34.66 -18.82
C SER A 315 -45.92 -33.15 -19.04
N PRO A 316 -47.00 -32.41 -19.37
CA PRO A 316 -46.95 -30.95 -19.46
C PRO A 316 -46.48 -30.23 -18.19
N THR A 317 -46.37 -30.93 -17.05
CA THR A 317 -45.96 -30.37 -15.76
C THR A 317 -44.78 -31.10 -15.12
N GLN A 318 -44.15 -32.06 -15.82
CA GLN A 318 -43.00 -32.82 -15.30
C GLN A 318 -42.02 -33.23 -16.39
N PHE A 319 -40.73 -33.22 -16.07
CA PHE A 319 -39.65 -33.66 -16.96
C PHE A 319 -38.54 -34.38 -16.20
N ASN A 320 -37.69 -35.10 -16.93
CA ASN A 320 -36.44 -35.65 -16.43
C ASN A 320 -35.25 -34.95 -17.10
N VAL A 321 -34.12 -34.89 -16.39
CA VAL A 321 -32.82 -34.52 -16.94
C VAL A 321 -32.00 -35.78 -17.11
N VAL A 322 -31.62 -36.07 -18.34
CA VAL A 322 -30.86 -37.26 -18.73
C VAL A 322 -29.52 -36.80 -19.27
N ASP A 323 -28.43 -37.28 -18.69
CA ASP A 323 -27.12 -37.16 -19.31
C ASP A 323 -27.03 -38.19 -20.44
N VAL A 324 -27.05 -37.70 -21.67
CA VAL A 324 -26.97 -38.50 -22.90
C VAL A 324 -25.57 -39.12 -23.04
N THR A 325 -24.55 -38.50 -22.48
CA THR A 325 -23.15 -38.94 -22.54
C THR A 325 -22.96 -40.24 -21.75
N THR A 326 -23.56 -40.32 -20.57
CA THR A 326 -23.52 -41.51 -19.71
C THR A 326 -24.73 -42.42 -19.86
N GLY A 327 -25.82 -41.93 -20.47
CA GLY A 327 -27.10 -42.62 -20.59
C GLY A 327 -27.86 -42.73 -19.27
N THR A 328 -27.60 -41.84 -18.32
CA THR A 328 -28.19 -41.89 -16.97
C THR A 328 -29.14 -40.73 -16.71
N THR A 329 -30.25 -40.99 -16.01
CA THR A 329 -31.10 -39.91 -15.49
C THR A 329 -30.40 -39.29 -14.29
N VAL A 330 -29.89 -38.06 -14.47
CA VAL A 330 -29.17 -37.33 -13.42
C VAL A 330 -30.12 -36.60 -12.47
N SER A 331 -31.33 -36.26 -12.93
CA SER A 331 -32.36 -35.63 -12.10
C SER A 331 -33.77 -35.91 -12.63
N GLY A 332 -34.75 -36.04 -11.74
CA GLY A 332 -36.16 -36.17 -12.09
C GLY A 332 -36.93 -37.30 -11.41
N PRO A 333 -38.28 -37.30 -11.51
CA PRO A 333 -39.09 -36.31 -12.22
C PRO A 333 -39.13 -34.97 -11.47
N LEU A 334 -38.84 -33.88 -12.18
CA LEU A 334 -38.85 -32.52 -11.67
C LEU A 334 -40.18 -31.83 -12.03
N PRO A 335 -40.71 -30.95 -11.16
CA PRO A 335 -41.90 -30.17 -11.47
C PRO A 335 -41.61 -29.09 -12.50
N PHE A 336 -42.59 -28.82 -13.36
CA PHE A 336 -42.60 -27.72 -14.31
C PHE A 336 -43.93 -26.97 -14.24
N THR A 337 -43.84 -25.65 -14.20
CA THR A 337 -45.01 -24.76 -14.22
C THR A 337 -45.14 -24.15 -15.64
N PRO A 338 -46.19 -24.49 -16.41
CA PRO A 338 -46.37 -23.96 -17.76
C PRO A 338 -46.53 -22.43 -17.80
N ASN A 339 -46.06 -21.83 -18.90
CA ASN A 339 -46.10 -20.38 -19.15
C ASN A 339 -45.39 -19.51 -18.11
N THR A 340 -44.45 -20.09 -17.36
CA THR A 340 -43.53 -19.36 -16.49
C THR A 340 -42.10 -19.80 -16.76
N ASP A 341 -41.12 -18.99 -16.35
CA ASP A 341 -39.71 -19.38 -16.41
C ASP A 341 -39.39 -20.37 -15.29
N ASN A 342 -38.91 -21.54 -15.66
CA ASN A 342 -38.48 -22.59 -14.74
C ASN A 342 -36.96 -22.74 -14.88
N VAL A 343 -36.22 -22.33 -13.84
CA VAL A 343 -34.77 -22.45 -13.81
C VAL A 343 -34.38 -23.86 -13.36
N VAL A 344 -33.60 -24.56 -14.17
CA VAL A 344 -33.12 -25.92 -13.91
C VAL A 344 -31.60 -25.89 -13.83
N GLN A 345 -31.07 -26.54 -12.79
CA GLN A 345 -29.64 -26.68 -12.53
C GLN A 345 -29.11 -27.94 -13.21
N ILE A 346 -28.02 -27.83 -13.97
CA ILE A 346 -27.42 -28.93 -14.74
C ILE A 346 -26.00 -29.20 -14.22
N PRO A 347 -25.63 -30.46 -13.87
CA PRO A 347 -26.47 -31.67 -13.94
C PRO A 347 -27.58 -31.71 -12.88
N ASP A 348 -27.36 -31.12 -11.72
CA ASP A 348 -28.30 -31.12 -10.60
C ASP A 348 -28.14 -29.87 -9.70
N ALA A 349 -29.02 -29.75 -8.71
CA ALA A 349 -29.02 -28.61 -7.78
C ALA A 349 -27.91 -28.66 -6.72
N THR A 350 -27.18 -29.77 -6.59
CA THR A 350 -26.10 -29.94 -5.60
C THR A 350 -24.79 -29.41 -6.14
N ASN A 351 -24.42 -29.74 -7.38
CA ASN A 351 -23.18 -29.31 -8.02
C ASN A 351 -23.42 -28.83 -9.46
N PRO A 352 -24.14 -27.72 -9.66
CA PRO A 352 -24.42 -27.23 -11.01
C PRO A 352 -23.19 -26.64 -11.70
N SER A 353 -23.05 -26.98 -12.97
CA SER A 353 -22.12 -26.33 -13.90
C SER A 353 -22.76 -25.10 -14.53
N TYR A 354 -24.03 -25.22 -14.91
CA TYR A 354 -24.81 -24.13 -15.47
C TYR A 354 -26.30 -24.33 -15.19
N SER A 355 -27.09 -23.29 -15.42
CA SER A 355 -28.54 -23.38 -15.41
C SER A 355 -29.12 -23.24 -16.82
N ILE A 356 -30.32 -23.76 -17.02
CA ILE A 356 -31.17 -23.52 -18.17
C ILE A 356 -32.51 -22.95 -17.71
N VAL A 357 -33.19 -22.24 -18.60
CA VAL A 357 -34.53 -21.71 -18.36
C VAL A 357 -35.49 -22.40 -19.33
N LEU A 358 -36.47 -23.12 -18.79
CA LEU A 358 -37.55 -23.74 -19.54
C LEU A 358 -38.82 -22.91 -19.39
N SER A 359 -39.52 -22.67 -20.49
CA SER A 359 -40.78 -21.90 -20.49
C SER A 359 -41.77 -22.40 -21.54
N GLY A 360 -42.93 -21.76 -21.66
CA GLY A 360 -43.98 -22.13 -22.62
C GLY A 360 -44.84 -23.32 -22.19
N MET A 361 -45.43 -24.02 -23.16
CA MET A 361 -46.31 -25.18 -22.95
C MET A 361 -45.78 -26.42 -23.70
N PRO A 362 -44.80 -27.15 -23.15
CA PRO A 362 -44.36 -28.43 -23.67
C PRO A 362 -45.42 -29.52 -23.46
N ASN A 363 -45.45 -30.49 -24.36
CA ASN A 363 -46.27 -31.70 -24.28
C ASN A 363 -45.45 -32.90 -23.81
N THR A 364 -46.14 -33.97 -23.41
CA THR A 364 -45.48 -35.28 -23.19
C THR A 364 -44.74 -35.71 -24.45
N GLY A 365 -43.47 -36.08 -24.29
CA GLY A 365 -42.58 -36.51 -25.37
C GLY A 365 -41.78 -35.37 -26.01
N ASP A 366 -42.04 -34.11 -25.65
CA ASP A 366 -41.18 -33.00 -26.08
C ASP A 366 -39.80 -33.12 -25.42
N GLN A 367 -38.76 -32.81 -26.19
CA GLN A 367 -37.36 -32.90 -25.80
C GLN A 367 -36.63 -31.60 -26.09
N PHE A 368 -35.78 -31.20 -25.14
CA PHE A 368 -34.82 -30.11 -25.29
C PHE A 368 -33.43 -30.60 -24.95
N THR A 369 -32.40 -30.03 -25.57
CA THR A 369 -31.01 -30.41 -25.30
C THR A 369 -30.20 -29.22 -24.83
N ALA A 370 -29.24 -29.49 -23.96
CA ALA A 370 -28.14 -28.61 -23.64
C ALA A 370 -26.84 -29.36 -23.95
N GLU A 371 -26.01 -28.81 -24.82
CA GLU A 371 -24.80 -29.48 -25.31
C GLU A 371 -23.67 -28.47 -25.54
N TYR A 372 -22.46 -28.98 -25.70
CA TYR A 372 -21.30 -28.14 -26.00
C TYR A 372 -21.49 -27.33 -27.29
N ASN A 373 -21.18 -26.03 -27.24
CA ASN A 373 -21.48 -25.08 -28.31
C ASN A 373 -20.51 -25.15 -29.51
N GLN A 374 -20.30 -26.35 -30.07
CA GLN A 374 -19.39 -26.53 -31.20
C GLN A 374 -19.86 -25.73 -32.43
N GLY A 375 -19.02 -24.82 -32.92
CA GLY A 375 -19.34 -23.99 -34.08
C GLY A 375 -20.30 -22.84 -33.78
N GLY A 376 -20.38 -22.39 -32.52
CA GLY A 376 -21.11 -21.19 -32.08
C GLY A 376 -20.52 -19.87 -32.59
N PHE A 377 -20.08 -19.81 -33.85
CA PHE A 377 -19.50 -18.62 -34.47
C PHE A 377 -20.53 -17.49 -34.46
N GLY A 378 -20.19 -16.37 -33.81
CA GLY A 378 -21.07 -15.20 -33.66
C GLY A 378 -21.87 -15.16 -32.35
N ASP A 379 -21.77 -16.18 -31.49
CA ASP A 379 -22.25 -16.09 -30.11
C ASP A 379 -21.35 -15.14 -29.31
N ASN A 380 -21.94 -14.12 -28.70
CA ASN A 380 -21.26 -13.10 -27.89
C ASN A 380 -21.78 -13.03 -26.44
N ARG A 381 -22.50 -14.06 -25.97
CA ARG A 381 -23.10 -14.07 -24.63
C ARG A 381 -22.06 -13.87 -23.53
N ASN A 382 -20.90 -14.55 -23.60
CA ASN A 382 -19.83 -14.33 -22.63
C ASN A 382 -19.14 -12.98 -22.84
N GLY A 383 -19.01 -12.52 -24.08
CA GLY A 383 -18.52 -11.18 -24.41
C GLY A 383 -19.34 -10.06 -23.77
N LEU A 384 -20.66 -10.21 -23.71
CA LEU A 384 -21.55 -9.27 -23.02
C LEU A 384 -21.31 -9.26 -21.50
N LEU A 385 -21.07 -10.44 -20.89
CA LEU A 385 -20.72 -10.55 -19.48
C LEU A 385 -19.35 -9.92 -19.18
N LEU A 386 -18.35 -10.15 -20.04
CA LEU A 386 -17.04 -9.50 -19.96
C LEU A 386 -17.15 -7.98 -20.03
N ALA A 387 -17.97 -7.44 -20.94
CA ALA A 387 -18.24 -6.01 -21.01
C ALA A 387 -18.97 -5.49 -19.76
N GLY A 388 -19.78 -6.33 -19.12
CA GLY A 388 -20.49 -6.02 -17.87
C GLY A 388 -19.58 -5.84 -16.66
N ILE A 389 -18.34 -6.36 -16.68
CA ILE A 389 -17.38 -6.27 -15.57
C ILE A 389 -17.10 -4.82 -15.15
N GLN A 390 -17.16 -3.88 -16.09
CA GLN A 390 -16.98 -2.45 -15.78
C GLN A 390 -17.97 -1.93 -14.73
N GLN A 391 -19.16 -2.54 -14.63
CA GLN A 391 -20.22 -2.17 -13.69
C GLN A 391 -20.24 -3.07 -12.45
N SER A 392 -19.37 -4.08 -12.37
CA SER A 392 -19.31 -4.98 -11.21
C SER A 392 -18.78 -4.24 -9.99
N GLN A 393 -19.51 -4.33 -8.89
CA GLN A 393 -19.08 -3.82 -7.60
C GLN A 393 -18.17 -4.86 -6.95
N LEU A 394 -16.86 -4.72 -7.17
CA LEU A 394 -15.84 -5.70 -6.81
C LEU A 394 -15.23 -5.45 -5.43
N PHE A 395 -15.29 -4.20 -4.96
CA PHE A 395 -14.60 -3.74 -3.76
C PHE A 395 -15.58 -3.23 -2.70
N ASP A 396 -15.06 -2.96 -1.51
CA ASP A 396 -15.80 -2.45 -0.35
C ASP A 396 -17.15 -3.13 -0.12
N ASN A 397 -17.12 -4.42 0.22
CA ASN A 397 -18.29 -5.24 0.49
C ASN A 397 -19.29 -5.31 -0.67
N GLY A 398 -18.81 -5.10 -1.91
CA GLY A 398 -19.65 -5.09 -3.10
C GLY A 398 -20.36 -3.76 -3.32
N ASN A 399 -19.79 -2.65 -2.85
CA ASN A 399 -20.33 -1.31 -3.07
C ASN A 399 -19.58 -0.51 -4.15
N GLU A 400 -18.31 -0.85 -4.40
CA GLU A 400 -17.44 -0.06 -5.29
C GLU A 400 -17.04 -0.82 -6.55
N THR A 401 -17.12 -0.14 -7.69
CA THR A 401 -16.58 -0.60 -8.97
C THR A 401 -15.08 -0.26 -9.12
N LEU A 402 -14.44 -0.75 -10.19
CA LEU A 402 -13.08 -0.30 -10.54
C LEU A 402 -12.98 1.21 -10.76
N PHE A 403 -14.02 1.83 -11.31
CA PHE A 403 -14.02 3.26 -11.60
C PHE A 403 -14.19 4.09 -10.31
N ASP A 404 -14.96 3.60 -9.35
CA ASP A 404 -15.10 4.25 -8.03
C ASP A 404 -13.76 4.25 -7.31
N CYS A 405 -13.10 3.09 -7.24
CA CYS A 405 -11.77 2.94 -6.65
C CYS A 405 -10.73 3.89 -7.28
N TYR A 406 -10.75 4.04 -8.62
CA TYR A 406 -9.90 5.01 -9.33
C TYR A 406 -10.25 6.47 -8.97
N SER A 407 -11.54 6.79 -8.91
CA SER A 407 -12.02 8.14 -8.58
C SER A 407 -11.64 8.53 -7.15
N ASP A 408 -11.72 7.59 -6.21
CA ASP A 408 -11.31 7.79 -4.83
C ASP A 408 -9.81 7.96 -4.69
N LEU A 409 -9.01 7.22 -5.45
CA LEU A 409 -7.57 7.46 -5.50
C LEU A 409 -7.26 8.90 -5.94
N LEU A 410 -7.87 9.35 -7.04
CA LEU A 410 -7.67 10.70 -7.57
C LEU A 410 -8.12 11.77 -6.56
N SER A 411 -9.27 11.58 -5.94
CA SER A 411 -9.82 12.46 -4.91
C SER A 411 -8.88 12.56 -3.69
N ASN A 412 -8.38 11.42 -3.20
CA ASN A 412 -7.46 11.35 -2.07
C ASN A 412 -6.14 12.07 -2.36
N VAL A 413 -5.51 11.78 -3.50
CA VAL A 413 -4.24 12.44 -3.90
C VAL A 413 -4.46 13.94 -4.11
N GLY A 414 -5.56 14.35 -4.74
CA GLY A 414 -5.92 15.75 -4.92
C GLY A 414 -6.13 16.48 -3.58
N SER A 415 -6.84 15.85 -2.64
CA SER A 415 -7.08 16.40 -1.30
C SER A 415 -5.78 16.55 -0.50
N GLN A 416 -4.96 15.49 -0.45
CA GLN A 416 -3.65 15.53 0.23
C GLN A 416 -2.73 16.60 -0.38
N THR A 417 -2.71 16.74 -1.70
CA THR A 417 -1.92 17.78 -2.39
C THR A 417 -2.36 19.18 -1.97
N ASN A 418 -3.67 19.46 -2.00
CA ASN A 418 -4.22 20.75 -1.57
C ASN A 418 -3.93 21.03 -0.09
N GLN A 419 -4.05 20.01 0.77
CA GLN A 419 -3.74 20.12 2.19
C GLN A 419 -2.26 20.45 2.42
N ALA A 420 -1.35 19.77 1.72
CA ALA A 420 0.08 20.01 1.80
C ALA A 420 0.46 21.43 1.32
N GLN A 421 -0.13 21.90 0.22
CA GLN A 421 0.08 23.28 -0.28
C GLN A 421 -0.38 24.34 0.72
N ASN A 422 -1.58 24.17 1.28
CA ASN A 422 -2.11 25.09 2.29
C ASN A 422 -1.26 25.12 3.56
N ARG A 423 -0.80 23.94 4.02
CA ARG A 423 0.12 23.84 5.17
C ARG A 423 1.45 24.52 4.88
N ALA A 424 2.05 24.29 3.71
CA ALA A 424 3.30 24.92 3.31
C ALA A 424 3.17 26.46 3.28
N ALA A 425 2.10 26.98 2.68
CA ALA A 425 1.85 28.43 2.65
C ALA A 425 1.68 29.04 4.05
N ALA A 426 1.00 28.33 4.97
CA ALA A 426 0.87 28.77 6.36
C ALA A 426 2.21 28.77 7.11
N PHE A 427 3.00 27.70 6.97
CA PHE A 427 4.31 27.61 7.61
C PHE A 427 5.32 28.62 7.06
N GLU A 428 5.25 28.95 5.77
CA GLU A 428 6.07 30.01 5.17
C GLU A 428 5.81 31.36 5.83
N VAL A 429 4.54 31.69 6.11
CA VAL A 429 4.17 32.93 6.82
C VAL A 429 4.72 32.93 8.25
N LEU A 430 4.60 31.81 8.97
CA LEU A 430 5.13 31.68 10.33
C LEU A 430 6.65 31.77 10.36
N TYR A 431 7.32 31.12 9.40
CA TYR A 431 8.77 31.20 9.24
C TYR A 431 9.21 32.64 9.03
N LYS A 432 8.57 33.36 8.11
CA LYS A 432 8.86 34.77 7.87
C LYS A 432 8.67 35.62 9.12
N GLN A 433 7.56 35.43 9.85
CA GLN A 433 7.33 36.15 11.11
C GLN A 433 8.41 35.86 12.16
N ALA A 434 8.88 34.61 12.25
CA ALA A 434 9.95 34.22 13.17
C ALA A 434 11.30 34.86 12.79
N VAL A 435 11.62 34.90 11.48
CA VAL A 435 12.81 35.60 10.96
C VAL A 435 12.72 37.10 11.23
N ASP A 436 11.61 37.75 10.86
CA ASP A 436 11.39 39.18 11.12
C ASP A 436 11.51 39.49 12.62
N PHE A 437 11.00 38.62 13.49
CA PHE A 437 11.12 38.76 14.94
C PHE A 437 12.56 38.58 15.42
N GLN A 438 13.29 37.58 14.92
CA GLN A 438 14.72 37.39 15.22
C GLN A 438 15.52 38.62 14.79
N GLU A 439 15.32 39.11 13.56
CA GLU A 439 15.95 40.32 13.04
C GLU A 439 15.59 41.56 13.86
N SER A 440 14.38 41.65 14.43
CA SER A 440 14.03 42.75 15.34
C SER A 440 14.81 42.73 16.68
N LYS A 441 15.38 41.58 17.06
CA LYS A 441 16.14 41.38 18.30
C LYS A 441 17.66 41.38 18.07
N SER A 442 18.08 40.81 16.94
CA SER A 442 19.48 40.75 16.50
C SER A 442 19.86 41.95 15.63
N GLY A 443 18.87 42.74 15.20
CA GLY A 443 19.04 43.96 14.44
C GLY A 443 19.78 44.97 15.28
N VAL A 444 21.07 45.13 14.96
CA VAL A 444 21.90 46.23 15.42
C VAL A 444 21.14 47.52 15.14
N ASN A 445 20.71 48.20 16.20
CA ASN A 445 20.17 49.53 16.06
C ASN A 445 21.35 50.44 15.70
N LEU A 446 21.52 50.73 14.40
CA LEU A 446 22.58 51.61 13.89
C LEU A 446 22.61 52.97 14.60
N ASP A 447 21.47 53.41 15.16
CA ASP A 447 21.38 54.62 15.97
C ASP A 447 22.01 54.43 17.36
N GLU A 448 21.91 53.24 17.96
CA GLU A 448 22.49 52.91 19.27
C GLU A 448 23.98 52.58 19.16
N GLU A 449 24.38 51.88 18.10
CA GLU A 449 25.79 51.62 17.79
C GLU A 449 26.49 52.91 17.33
N GLY A 450 25.83 53.75 16.54
CA GLY A 450 26.28 55.09 16.20
C GLY A 450 26.38 56.02 17.41
N ALA A 451 25.41 55.99 18.34
CA ALA A 451 25.49 56.74 19.60
C ALA A 451 26.62 56.25 20.51
N ASN A 452 26.85 54.93 20.57
CA ASN A 452 27.99 54.36 21.31
C ASN A 452 29.32 54.72 20.66
N LEU A 453 29.40 54.74 19.34
CA LEU A 453 30.59 55.17 18.59
C LEU A 453 30.88 56.66 18.86
N LEU A 454 29.85 57.51 18.80
CA LEU A 454 29.96 58.94 19.11
C LEU A 454 30.37 59.18 20.58
N ARG A 455 29.87 58.35 21.50
CA ARG A 455 30.23 58.37 22.91
C ARG A 455 31.69 57.90 23.14
N PHE A 456 32.15 56.90 22.39
CA PHE A 456 33.56 56.47 22.42
C PHE A 456 34.47 57.54 21.83
N GLU A 457 34.09 58.19 20.72
CA GLU A 457 34.83 59.33 20.15
C GLU A 457 34.89 60.50 21.12
N GLN A 458 33.78 60.85 21.77
CA GLN A 458 33.74 61.91 22.79
C GLN A 458 34.58 61.56 24.03
N ALA A 459 34.56 60.31 24.48
CA ALA A 459 35.40 59.86 25.60
C ALA A 459 36.89 59.89 25.23
N TYR A 460 37.25 59.51 24.00
CA TYR A 460 38.62 59.58 23.50
C TYR A 460 39.12 61.02 23.36
N ALA A 461 38.27 61.91 22.83
CA ALA A 461 38.56 63.34 22.73
C ALA A 461 38.70 64.00 24.12
N ALA A 462 37.85 63.62 25.09
CA ALA A 462 37.94 64.10 26.46
C ALA A 462 39.20 63.59 27.18
N ALA A 463 39.59 62.32 26.97
CA ALA A 463 40.84 61.77 27.47
C ALA A 463 42.06 62.47 26.88
N GLY A 464 42.04 62.79 25.58
CA GLY A 464 43.08 63.60 24.92
C GLY A 464 43.19 65.01 25.50
N LYS A 465 42.05 65.68 25.75
CA LYS A 465 41.99 67.00 26.40
C LYS A 465 42.55 66.96 27.82
N LEU A 466 42.22 65.92 28.58
CA LEU A 466 42.78 65.70 29.92
C LEU A 466 44.30 65.54 29.88
N MET A 467 44.83 64.76 28.94
CA MET A 467 46.28 64.62 28.75
C MET A 467 46.94 65.95 28.36
N GLU A 468 46.29 66.76 27.52
CA GLU A 468 46.79 68.09 27.13
C GLU A 468 46.83 69.05 28.32
N VAL A 469 45.77 69.10 29.13
CA VAL A 469 45.70 69.91 30.35
C VAL A 469 46.69 69.42 31.40
N SER A 470 46.87 68.10 31.54
CA SER A 470 47.91 67.53 32.40
C SER A 470 49.31 67.89 31.95
N ASN A 471 49.60 67.90 30.65
CA ASN A 471 50.88 68.37 30.11
C ASN A 471 51.10 69.87 30.33
N GLN A 472 50.07 70.69 30.15
CA GLN A 472 50.14 72.13 30.43
C GLN A 472 50.36 72.41 31.92
N MET A 473 49.67 71.68 32.81
CA MET A 473 49.91 71.81 34.25
C MET A 473 51.31 71.33 34.65
N MET A 474 51.83 70.26 34.02
CA MET A 474 53.23 69.87 34.21
C MET A 474 54.19 70.96 33.74
N HIS A 475 53.93 71.58 32.59
CA HIS A 475 54.77 72.64 32.04
C HIS A 475 54.76 73.89 32.93
N VAL A 476 53.59 74.32 33.40
CA VAL A 476 53.46 75.44 34.36
C VAL A 476 54.15 75.12 35.69
N LEU A 477 54.05 73.88 36.20
CA LEU A 477 54.79 73.47 37.39
C LEU A 477 56.31 73.51 37.17
N PHE A 478 56.79 73.15 35.98
CA PHE A 478 58.21 73.25 35.64
C PHE A 478 58.66 74.70 35.42
N GLU A 479 57.85 75.58 34.83
CA GLU A 479 58.13 77.01 34.69
C GLU A 479 58.10 77.76 36.03
N MET A 480 57.31 77.31 37.01
CA MET A 480 57.32 77.88 38.37
C MET A 480 58.46 77.36 39.25
N MET A 481 59.22 76.35 38.79
CA MET A 481 60.35 75.74 39.50
C MET A 481 61.73 76.12 38.94
N GLY A 482 61.79 76.93 37.87
CA GLY A 482 63.00 77.62 37.41
C GLY A 482 62.96 79.09 37.78
#